data_AF-X0SLA0-F1
#
_entry.id   AF-X0SLA0-F1
#
_cell.length_a   1.000
_cell.length_b   1.000
_cell.length_c   1.000
_cell.angle_alpha   90.00
_cell.angle_beta   90.00
_cell.angle_gamma   90.00
#
_symmetry.space_group_name_H-M   'P 1'
#
loop_
_entity.id
_entity.type
_entity.pdbx_description
1 polymer ?
#
loop_
_entity_poly.entity_id
_entity_poly.type
_entity_poly.pdbx_seq_one_letter_code
_entity_poly.pdbx_strand_id
1 'polypeptide(L)'
;RRITRWEHEYVLEAVQQRLDKHPEKMRVRRETVEHAFGTIKSWMGSTHFQMKTLAHVATEMALHVLAYNLKRVMNILGINPLIEAMRA
;
A
#
# COMPACT_ATOMS: atom_id res chain seq x y z
N ARG A 1 38.17 14.10 8.28
CA ARG A 1 36.70 14.05 8.50
C ARG A 1 36.29 12.58 8.63
N ARG A 2 35.71 12.15 9.74
CA ARG A 2 35.26 10.76 9.96
C ARG A 2 33.80 10.66 9.51
N ILE A 3 33.50 9.79 8.55
CA ILE A 3 32.14 9.53 8.07
C ILE A 3 31.74 8.15 8.60
N THR A 4 30.69 8.08 9.40
CA THR A 4 30.11 6.82 9.87
C THR A 4 29.07 6.36 8.88
N ARG A 5 29.28 5.18 8.30
CA ARG A 5 28.33 4.51 7.41
C ARG A 5 27.53 3.47 8.17
N TRP A 6 26.26 3.34 7.82
CA TRP A 6 25.44 2.24 8.34
C TRP A 6 25.82 0.95 7.61
N GLU A 7 25.88 -0.18 8.32
CA GLU A 7 26.24 -1.50 7.76
C GLU A 7 25.41 -1.88 6.52
N HIS A 8 24.16 -1.42 6.44
CA HIS A 8 23.24 -1.71 5.33
C HIS A 8 23.00 -0.51 4.42
N GLU A 9 23.90 0.47 4.37
CA GLU A 9 23.77 1.67 3.54
C GLU A 9 23.60 1.36 2.04
N TYR A 10 24.14 0.22 1.58
CA TYR A 10 23.93 -0.28 0.22
C TYR A 10 22.45 -0.45 -0.15
N VAL A 11 21.55 -0.69 0.83
CA VAL A 11 20.11 -0.77 0.62
C VAL A 11 19.55 0.59 0.22
N LEU A 12 20.00 1.66 0.89
CA LEU A 12 19.60 3.03 0.57
C LEU A 12 20.18 3.46 -0.79
N GLU A 13 21.44 3.12 -1.07
CA GLU A 13 22.07 3.37 -2.38
C GLU A 13 21.30 2.66 -3.51
N ALA A 14 20.86 1.40 -3.29
CA ALA A 14 20.05 0.66 -4.27
C ALA A 14 18.65 1.27 -4.47
N VAL A 15 18.02 1.79 -3.41
CA VAL A 15 16.77 2.55 -3.53
C VAL A 15 17.00 3.82 -4.35
N GLN A 16 18.05 4.58 -4.04
CA GLN A 16 18.38 5.82 -4.74
C GLN A 16 18.63 5.58 -6.23
N GLN A 17 19.45 4.58 -6.58
CA GLN A 17 19.69 4.21 -7.98
C GLN A 17 18.40 3.85 -8.74
N ARG A 18 17.42 3.21 -8.09
CA ARG A 18 16.12 2.90 -8.72
C ARG A 18 15.27 4.16 -8.93
N LEU A 19 15.36 5.13 -8.02
CA LEU A 19 14.66 6.40 -8.12
C LEU A 19 15.30 7.31 -9.18
N ASP A 20 16.63 7.36 -9.25
CA ASP A 20 17.36 8.15 -10.25
C ASP A 20 17.06 7.67 -11.68
N LYS A 21 16.94 6.35 -11.86
CA LYS A 21 16.54 5.75 -13.16
C LYS A 21 15.09 6.02 -13.54
N HIS A 22 14.23 6.31 -12.56
CA HIS A 22 12.78 6.41 -12.73
C HIS A 22 12.17 7.49 -11.81
N PRO A 23 12.50 8.77 -12.03
CA PRO A 23 12.12 9.87 -11.13
C PRO A 23 10.59 10.04 -11.03
N GLU A 24 9.84 9.60 -12.04
CA GLU A 24 8.38 9.64 -12.08
C GLU A 24 7.71 8.74 -11.04
N LYS A 25 8.38 7.68 -10.56
CA LYS A 25 7.76 6.66 -9.69
C LYS A 25 7.26 7.23 -8.37
N MET A 26 7.94 8.22 -7.80
CA MET A 26 7.48 8.86 -6.56
C MET A 26 6.22 9.68 -6.79
N ARG A 27 6.09 10.33 -7.96
CA ARG A 27 4.87 11.05 -8.33
C ARG A 27 3.70 10.08 -8.54
N VAL A 28 3.91 9.02 -9.30
CA VAL A 28 2.89 7.98 -9.53
C VAL A 28 2.43 7.40 -8.20
N ARG A 29 3.37 7.04 -7.31
CA ARG A 29 3.05 6.51 -5.98
C ARG A 29 2.16 7.45 -5.18
N ARG A 30 2.51 8.74 -5.15
CA ARG A 30 1.72 9.79 -4.47
C ARG A 30 0.29 9.88 -5.01
N GLU A 31 0.14 9.76 -6.32
CA GLU A 31 -1.15 9.92 -7.01
C GLU A 31 -2.03 8.68 -6.91
N THR A 32 -1.45 7.47 -6.89
CA THR A 32 -2.22 6.23 -7.02
C THR A 32 -2.45 5.50 -5.69
N VAL A 33 -1.45 5.45 -4.80
CA VAL A 33 -1.51 4.56 -3.62
C VAL A 33 -1.44 5.27 -2.29
N GLU A 34 -0.74 6.40 -2.18
CA GLU A 34 -0.52 7.05 -0.86
C GLU A 34 -1.82 7.43 -0.17
N HIS A 35 -2.78 7.99 -0.90
CA HIS A 35 -4.06 8.37 -0.31
C HIS A 35 -4.85 7.15 0.20
N ALA A 36 -5.03 6.13 -0.65
CA ALA A 36 -5.75 4.91 -0.28
C ALA A 36 -5.08 4.19 0.90
N PHE A 37 -3.75 4.08 0.87
CA PHE A 37 -2.96 3.50 1.95
C PHE A 37 -3.13 4.29 3.26
N GLY A 38 -3.11 5.62 3.20
CA GLY A 38 -3.37 6.47 4.37
C GLY A 38 -4.75 6.25 4.99
N THR A 39 -5.80 6.13 4.17
CA THR A 39 -7.15 5.81 4.65
C THR A 39 -7.23 4.43 5.29
N ILE A 40 -6.69 3.41 4.62
CA ILE A 40 -6.64 2.04 5.15
C ILE A 40 -5.92 2.02 6.50
N LYS A 41 -4.74 2.64 6.58
CA LYS A 41 -3.95 2.71 7.81
C LYS A 41 -4.70 3.45 8.93
N SER A 42 -5.40 4.52 8.60
CA SER A 42 -6.24 5.23 9.58
C SER A 42 -7.38 4.37 10.12
N TRP A 43 -7.98 3.51 9.29
CA TRP A 43 -9.04 2.59 9.73
C TRP A 43 -8.51 1.40 10.54
N MET A 44 -7.33 0.89 10.18
CA MET A 44 -6.65 -0.15 10.94
C MET A 44 -6.25 0.31 12.36
N GLY A 45 -6.10 1.62 12.55
CA GLY A 45 -5.70 2.21 13.82
C GLY A 45 -4.19 2.18 14.03
N SER A 46 -3.76 2.45 15.28
CA SER A 46 -2.35 2.51 15.66
C SER A 46 -1.75 1.16 16.08
N THR A 47 -2.57 0.10 16.11
CA THR A 47 -2.16 -1.24 16.53
C THR A 47 -1.41 -1.99 15.42
N HIS A 48 -0.58 -2.94 15.84
CA HIS A 48 0.11 -3.84 14.92
C HIS A 48 -0.88 -4.79 14.21
N PHE A 49 -0.42 -5.38 13.10
CA PHE A 49 -1.08 -6.55 12.50
C PHE A 49 -1.34 -7.61 13.57
N GLN A 50 -2.52 -8.22 13.52
CA GLN A 50 -2.90 -9.27 14.45
C GLN A 50 -2.16 -10.58 14.15
N MET A 51 -1.86 -10.81 12.88
CA MET A 51 -1.18 -12.00 12.40
C MET A 51 0.34 -11.92 12.55
N LYS A 52 0.96 -13.09 12.64
CA LYS A 52 2.43 -13.25 12.68
C LYS A 52 2.92 -13.99 11.45
N THR A 53 4.18 -13.77 11.08
CA THR A 53 4.85 -14.23 9.84
C THR A 53 4.42 -13.47 8.59
N LEU A 54 5.34 -13.33 7.62
CA LEU A 54 5.11 -12.53 6.42
C LEU A 54 3.91 -13.02 5.59
N ALA A 55 3.72 -14.34 5.48
CA ALA A 55 2.60 -14.92 4.72
C ALA A 55 1.25 -14.49 5.30
N HIS A 56 1.05 -14.61 6.61
CA HIS A 56 -0.22 -14.24 7.22
C HIS A 56 -0.43 -12.73 7.31
N VAL A 57 0.63 -11.95 7.57
CA VAL A 57 0.55 -10.48 7.54
C VAL A 57 0.18 -9.97 6.15
N ALA A 58 0.72 -10.58 5.09
CA ALA A 58 0.34 -10.25 3.73
C ALA A 58 -1.14 -10.54 3.46
N THR A 59 -1.68 -11.65 3.98
CA THR A 59 -3.11 -11.97 3.90
C THR A 59 -3.97 -10.94 4.64
N GLU A 60 -3.58 -10.55 5.86
CA GLU A 60 -4.28 -9.52 6.64
C GLU A 60 -4.32 -8.18 5.89
N MET A 61 -3.18 -7.74 5.34
CA MET A 61 -3.12 -6.56 4.48
C MET A 61 -4.02 -6.68 3.25
N ALA A 62 -4.03 -7.84 2.58
CA ALA A 62 -4.85 -8.07 1.40
C ALA A 62 -6.35 -7.96 1.72
N LEU A 63 -6.80 -8.45 2.88
CA LEU A 63 -8.18 -8.30 3.33
C LEU A 63 -8.56 -6.84 3.59
N HIS A 64 -7.67 -6.04 4.19
CA HIS A 64 -7.90 -4.60 4.36
C HIS A 64 -8.05 -3.87 3.03
N VAL A 65 -7.15 -4.16 2.07
CA VAL A 65 -7.21 -3.59 0.71
C VAL A 65 -8.50 -4.01 0.00
N LEU A 66 -8.89 -5.28 0.11
CA LEU A 66 -10.14 -5.78 -0.47
C LEU A 66 -11.36 -5.05 0.09
N ALA A 67 -11.46 -4.93 1.42
CA ALA A 67 -12.56 -4.24 2.07
C ALA A 67 -12.64 -2.75 1.66
N TYR A 68 -11.50 -2.06 1.60
CA TYR A 68 -11.44 -0.69 1.11
C TYR A 68 -11.90 -0.57 -0.34
N ASN A 69 -11.42 -1.44 -1.22
CA ASN A 69 -11.79 -1.44 -2.63
C ASN A 69 -13.28 -1.71 -2.84
N LEU A 70 -13.87 -2.69 -2.13
CA LEU A 70 -15.30 -2.94 -2.19
C LEU A 70 -16.10 -1.72 -1.74
N LYS A 71 -15.72 -1.09 -0.63
CA LYS A 71 -16.36 0.14 -0.16
C LYS A 71 -16.25 1.29 -1.18
N ARG A 72 -15.10 1.44 -1.81
CA ARG A 72 -14.87 2.45 -2.85
C ARG A 72 -15.71 2.19 -4.09
N VAL A 73 -15.77 0.95 -4.59
CA VAL A 73 -16.55 0.59 -5.77
C VAL A 73 -18.05 0.75 -5.50
N MET A 74 -18.54 0.33 -4.33
CA MET A 74 -19.92 0.57 -3.92
C MET A 74 -20.28 2.06 -3.90
N ASN A 75 -19.36 2.94 -3.49
CA ASN A 75 -19.57 4.39 -3.52
C ASN A 75 -19.54 4.99 -4.93
N ILE A 76 -18.76 4.42 -5.85
CA ILE A 76 -18.62 4.94 -7.23
C ILE A 76 -19.77 4.44 -8.12
N LEU A 77 -20.07 3.14 -8.07
CA LEU A 77 -21.03 2.49 -8.97
C LEU A 77 -22.42 2.30 -8.35
N GLY A 78 -22.52 2.30 -7.02
CA GLY A 78 -23.70 1.86 -6.29
C GLY A 78 -23.70 0.35 -6.01
N ILE A 79 -24.46 -0.07 -5.00
CA ILE A 79 -24.49 -1.47 -4.53
C ILE A 79 -25.19 -2.39 -5.56
N ASN A 80 -26.38 -2.02 -6.03
CA ASN A 80 -27.14 -2.87 -6.96
C ASN A 80 -26.41 -3.07 -8.30
N PRO A 81 -25.86 -2.03 -8.96
CA PRO A 81 -25.09 -2.23 -10.20
C PRO A 81 -23.86 -3.10 -10.00
N LEU A 82 -23.18 -2.99 -8.86
CA LEU A 82 -22.04 -3.83 -8.53
C LEU A 82 -22.43 -5.31 -8.39
N ILE A 83 -23.53 -5.61 -7.68
CA ILE A 83 -24.01 -6.99 -7.51
C ILE A 83 -24.37 -7.61 -8.86
N GLU A 84 -25.04 -6.87 -9.73
CA GLU A 84 -25.39 -7.35 -11.07
C GLU A 84 -24.13 -7.63 -11.91
N ALA A 85 -23.13 -6.74 -11.87
CA ALA A 85 -21.87 -6.95 -12.58
C ALA A 85 -21.08 -8.18 -12.09
N MET A 86 -21.24 -8.58 -10.83
CA MET A 86 -20.58 -9.77 -10.26
C MET A 86 -21.30 -11.09 -10.58
N ARG A 87 -22.56 -11.04 -11.02
CA ARG A 87 -23.37 -12.22 -11.37
C ARG A 87 -23.16 -12.71 -12.80
N ALA A 88 -22.61 -11.85 -13.66
CA ALA A 88 -22.27 -12.15 -15.06
C ALA A 88 -20.98 -12.97 -15.17
#